data_AF-A0A7V1HXQ5-F1
#
_entry.id   AF-A0A7V1HXQ5-F1
#
_cell.length_a   1.000
_cell.length_b   1.000
_cell.length_c   1.000
_cell.angle_alpha   90.00
_cell.angle_beta   90.00
_cell.angle_gamma   90.00
#
_symmetry.space_group_name_H-M   'P 1'
#
loop_
_entity.id
_entity.type
_entity.pdbx_description
1 polymer ?
#
loop_
_entity_poly.entity_id
_entity_poly.type
_entity_poly.pdbx_seq_one_letter_code
_entity_poly.pdbx_strand_id
1 'polypeptide(L)'
;MMITMKKQILKEIESITGMNSAEKEVKTKVINWIKSGGELYRIKKPATPNKHLVSYFVVIDGEYLLLVDHINAEKWLPTGGHMEQDEHPQNTVIREVYEELKIKAEFLQKQPLLLTSTKTVGKTAGHTDVCLWYALKGNRKLTLTLDKSEFHKACWFHYTQIPANTDPHLKRFVEKFYAQILN
;
A
#
# COMPACT_ATOMS: atom_id res chain seq x y z
N MET A 1 -2.26 3.93 -30.36
CA MET A 1 -3.31 3.22 -29.57
C MET A 1 -3.08 3.55 -28.11
N MET A 2 -4.04 4.17 -27.41
CA MET A 2 -3.89 4.46 -25.97
C MET A 2 -3.77 3.17 -25.17
N ILE A 3 -2.82 3.11 -24.24
CA ILE A 3 -2.65 1.97 -23.33
C ILE A 3 -3.76 2.04 -22.29
N THR A 4 -4.59 0.99 -22.17
CA THR A 4 -5.66 0.92 -21.17
C THR A 4 -5.11 0.91 -19.74
N MET A 5 -5.87 1.42 -18.75
CA MET A 5 -5.42 1.46 -17.35
C MET A 5 -5.00 0.08 -16.83
N LYS A 6 -5.79 -0.96 -17.17
CA LYS A 6 -5.46 -2.36 -16.87
C LYS A 6 -4.07 -2.79 -17.37
N LYS A 7 -3.65 -2.35 -18.57
CA LYS A 7 -2.30 -2.64 -19.09
C LYS A 7 -1.21 -1.89 -18.32
N GLN A 8 -1.51 -0.67 -17.85
CA GLN A 8 -0.59 0.09 -17.01
C GLN A 8 -0.41 -0.58 -15.65
N ILE A 9 -1.50 -1.00 -15.00
CA ILE A 9 -1.49 -1.78 -13.75
C ILE A 9 -0.70 -3.08 -13.89
N LEU A 10 -0.91 -3.83 -14.99
CA LEU A 10 -0.14 -5.04 -15.25
C LEU A 10 1.36 -4.74 -15.37
N LYS A 11 1.73 -3.69 -16.10
CA LYS A 11 3.13 -3.27 -16.25
C LYS A 11 3.74 -2.87 -14.91
N GLU A 12 2.99 -2.17 -14.07
CA GLU A 12 3.41 -1.76 -12.73
C GLU A 12 3.68 -3.00 -11.85
N ILE A 13 2.78 -3.97 -11.83
CA ILE A 13 2.96 -5.25 -11.12
C ILE A 13 4.15 -6.04 -11.69
N GLU A 14 4.27 -6.11 -13.01
CA GLU A 14 5.36 -6.80 -13.71
C GLU A 14 6.72 -6.19 -13.37
N SER A 15 6.78 -4.88 -13.13
CA SER A 15 8.01 -4.16 -12.77
C SER A 15 8.59 -4.51 -11.39
N ILE A 16 7.81 -5.12 -10.50
CA ILE A 16 8.27 -5.49 -9.16
C ILE A 16 9.29 -6.65 -9.27
N THR A 17 10.48 -6.43 -8.71
CA THR A 17 11.63 -7.36 -8.72
C THR A 17 12.03 -7.82 -7.30
N GLY A 18 13.13 -8.59 -7.19
CA GLY A 18 13.67 -9.02 -5.89
C GLY A 18 12.73 -9.91 -5.07
N MET A 19 11.94 -10.75 -5.76
CA MET A 19 10.90 -11.56 -5.13
C MET A 19 11.40 -12.94 -4.70
N ASN A 20 10.99 -13.36 -3.51
CA ASN A 20 11.04 -14.76 -3.09
C ASN A 20 9.91 -15.58 -3.75
N SER A 21 9.90 -16.90 -3.52
CA SER A 21 8.93 -17.82 -4.14
C SER A 21 7.47 -17.50 -3.79
N ALA A 22 7.19 -17.10 -2.53
CA ALA A 22 5.84 -16.75 -2.11
C ALA A 22 5.33 -15.47 -2.79
N GLU A 23 6.19 -14.46 -2.97
CA GLU A 23 5.85 -13.24 -3.70
C GLU A 23 5.61 -13.52 -5.19
N LYS A 24 6.41 -14.40 -5.81
CA LYS A 24 6.20 -14.84 -7.21
C LYS A 24 4.86 -15.53 -7.40
N GLU A 25 4.45 -16.35 -6.43
CA GLU A 25 3.15 -17.02 -6.45
C GLU A 25 1.99 -16.01 -6.37
N VAL A 26 2.07 -15.05 -5.43
CA VAL A 26 1.09 -13.95 -5.33
C VAL A 26 1.03 -13.16 -6.63
N LYS A 27 2.18 -12.77 -7.19
CA LYS A 27 2.25 -12.05 -8.48
C LYS A 27 1.56 -12.81 -9.59
N THR A 28 1.83 -14.11 -9.71
CA THR A 28 1.21 -14.96 -10.73
C THR A 28 -0.30 -15.03 -10.58
N LYS A 29 -0.79 -15.24 -9.35
CA LYS A 29 -2.24 -15.27 -9.04
C LYS A 29 -2.93 -13.94 -9.35
N VAL A 30 -2.29 -12.81 -9.00
CA VAL A 30 -2.83 -11.47 -9.27
C VAL A 30 -2.86 -11.18 -10.76
N ILE A 31 -1.78 -11.47 -11.50
CA ILE A 31 -1.73 -11.29 -12.95
C ILE A 31 -2.83 -12.13 -13.63
N ASN A 32 -3.02 -13.38 -13.21
CA ASN A 32 -4.07 -14.24 -13.76
C ASN A 32 -5.47 -13.69 -13.49
N TRP A 33 -5.73 -13.20 -12.27
CA TRP A 33 -6.99 -12.54 -11.92
C TRP A 33 -7.27 -11.29 -12.76
N ILE A 34 -6.25 -10.45 -12.97
CA ILE A 34 -6.38 -9.28 -13.85
C ILE A 34 -6.67 -9.76 -15.28
N LYS A 35 -5.89 -10.69 -15.82
CA LYS A 35 -6.05 -11.20 -17.19
C LYS A 35 -7.41 -11.87 -17.43
N SER A 36 -7.99 -12.52 -16.43
CA SER A 36 -9.33 -13.13 -16.54
C SER A 36 -10.48 -12.10 -16.63
N GLY A 37 -10.19 -10.80 -16.45
CA GLY A 37 -11.21 -9.76 -16.48
C GLY A 37 -11.90 -9.54 -15.15
N GLY A 38 -11.28 -9.93 -14.03
CA GLY A 38 -11.80 -9.61 -12.70
C GLY A 38 -11.94 -8.10 -12.51
N GLU A 39 -13.02 -7.70 -11.83
CA GLU A 39 -13.22 -6.32 -11.41
C GLU A 39 -12.14 -5.92 -10.41
N LEU A 40 -11.42 -4.83 -10.71
CA LEU A 40 -10.22 -4.41 -9.97
C LEU A 40 -10.54 -3.37 -8.91
N TYR A 41 -11.63 -2.64 -9.06
CA TYR A 41 -11.96 -1.50 -8.21
C TYR A 41 -13.12 -1.84 -7.29
N ARG A 42 -13.17 -1.18 -6.13
CA ARG A 42 -14.33 -1.27 -5.25
C ARG A 42 -15.46 -0.40 -5.81
N ILE A 43 -16.43 -1.01 -6.47
CA ILE A 43 -17.61 -0.36 -7.05
C ILE A 43 -18.58 0.12 -5.97
N LYS A 44 -18.71 -0.61 -4.85
CA LYS A 44 -19.66 -0.25 -3.78
C LYS A 44 -19.11 -0.58 -2.39
N LYS A 45 -19.36 0.33 -1.43
CA LYS A 45 -19.07 0.10 0.00
C LYS A 45 -19.98 -1.00 0.58
N PRO A 46 -19.51 -1.80 1.56
CA PRO A 46 -18.18 -1.70 2.18
C PRO A 46 -17.06 -2.30 1.33
N ALA A 47 -17.33 -3.34 0.52
CA ALA A 47 -16.32 -4.09 -0.21
C ALA A 47 -16.91 -4.91 -1.37
N THR A 48 -17.55 -4.27 -2.34
CA THR A 48 -18.05 -4.94 -3.55
C THR A 48 -17.25 -4.51 -4.78
N PRO A 49 -16.65 -5.45 -5.53
CA PRO A 49 -16.50 -6.89 -5.22
C PRO A 49 -15.62 -7.12 -3.99
N ASN A 50 -15.70 -8.32 -3.41
CA ASN A 50 -14.97 -8.67 -2.18
C ASN A 50 -13.44 -8.77 -2.35
N LYS A 51 -12.93 -8.60 -3.57
CA LYS A 51 -11.51 -8.54 -3.89
C LYS A 51 -11.26 -7.38 -4.82
N HIS A 52 -10.38 -6.47 -4.46
CA HIS A 52 -10.06 -5.28 -5.26
C HIS A 52 -8.65 -4.78 -4.95
N LEU A 53 -8.19 -3.80 -5.73
CA LEU A 53 -6.88 -3.20 -5.60
C LEU A 53 -6.88 -2.07 -4.57
N VAL A 54 -5.77 -2.01 -3.83
CA VAL A 54 -5.41 -0.91 -2.94
C VAL A 54 -3.95 -0.53 -3.18
N SER A 55 -3.58 0.70 -2.84
CA SER A 55 -2.17 1.12 -2.84
C SER A 55 -1.77 1.58 -1.45
N TYR A 56 -0.77 0.92 -0.89
CA TYR A 56 -0.13 1.37 0.35
C TYR A 56 1.11 2.17 0.03
N PHE A 57 1.40 3.13 0.90
CA PHE A 57 2.66 3.85 0.88
C PHE A 57 3.23 3.92 2.29
N VAL A 58 4.50 3.57 2.43
CA VAL A 58 5.25 3.70 3.67
C VAL A 58 6.06 4.98 3.58
N VAL A 59 5.79 5.94 4.47
CA VAL A 59 6.54 7.20 4.55
C VAL A 59 7.78 6.98 5.42
N ILE A 60 8.95 7.32 4.90
CA ILE A 60 10.25 6.95 5.47
C ILE A 60 11.15 8.18 5.62
N ASP A 61 11.80 8.30 6.77
CA ASP A 61 12.80 9.31 7.09
C ASP A 61 13.99 8.63 7.79
N GLY A 62 15.03 8.31 7.01
CA GLY A 62 16.18 7.54 7.47
C GLY A 62 15.77 6.14 7.93
N GLU A 63 16.04 5.82 9.19
CA GLU A 63 15.72 4.54 9.84
C GLU A 63 14.29 4.47 10.41
N TYR A 64 13.49 5.51 10.19
CA TYR A 64 12.15 5.61 10.75
C TYR A 64 11.10 5.53 9.66
N LEU A 65 9.99 4.86 9.97
CA LEU A 65 8.81 4.78 9.12
C LEU A 65 7.55 5.21 9.87
N LEU A 66 6.65 5.88 9.16
CA LEU A 66 5.37 6.32 9.70
C LEU A 66 4.36 5.18 9.64
N LEU A 67 3.67 4.93 10.76
CA LEU A 67 2.46 4.11 10.81
C LEU A 67 1.32 4.91 11.41
N VAL A 68 0.10 4.59 10.98
CA VAL A 68 -1.15 5.17 11.47
C VAL A 68 -1.93 4.14 12.29
N ASP A 69 -2.53 4.60 13.38
CA ASP A 69 -3.41 3.82 14.25
C ASP A 69 -4.83 3.84 13.66
N HIS A 70 -5.15 2.82 12.87
CA HIS A 70 -6.33 2.79 12.01
C HIS A 70 -7.59 2.36 12.78
N ILE A 71 -8.64 3.20 12.74
CA ILE A 71 -9.87 3.05 13.55
C ILE A 71 -10.64 1.76 13.24
N ASN A 72 -10.85 1.46 11.96
CA ASN A 72 -11.64 0.28 11.53
C ASN A 72 -10.85 -1.03 11.54
N ALA A 73 -9.55 -0.98 11.22
CA ALA A 73 -8.69 -2.16 11.21
C ALA A 73 -8.17 -2.54 12.60
N GLU A 74 -8.20 -1.59 13.55
CA GLU A 74 -7.68 -1.76 14.92
C GLU A 74 -6.21 -2.21 14.93
N LYS A 75 -5.41 -1.59 14.05
CA LYS A 75 -4.02 -1.94 13.77
C LYS A 75 -3.18 -0.69 13.48
N TRP A 76 -1.87 -0.84 13.70
CA TRP A 76 -0.89 0.08 13.14
C TRP A 76 -0.61 -0.31 11.69
N LEU A 77 -0.95 0.55 10.75
CA LEU A 77 -0.81 0.25 9.33
C LEU A 77 0.07 1.29 8.63
N PRO A 78 0.70 0.92 7.50
CA PRO A 78 1.01 1.90 6.48
C PRO A 78 -0.25 2.69 6.09
N THR A 79 -0.02 3.90 5.65
CA THR A 79 -1.01 4.75 5.01
C THR A 79 -1.36 4.25 3.60
N GLY A 80 -2.54 4.61 3.09
CA GLY A 80 -3.00 4.21 1.78
C GLY A 80 -4.43 3.69 1.75
N GLY A 81 -4.95 3.58 0.53
CA GLY A 81 -6.37 3.34 0.32
C GLY A 81 -6.69 2.66 -0.99
N HIS A 82 -7.98 2.69 -1.31
CA HIS A 82 -8.54 1.95 -2.44
C HIS A 82 -8.27 2.70 -3.73
N MET A 83 -8.00 1.96 -4.81
CA MET A 83 -7.92 2.57 -6.14
C MET A 83 -9.32 2.96 -6.63
N GLU A 84 -9.46 4.18 -7.14
CA GLU A 84 -10.66 4.63 -7.84
C GLU A 84 -10.74 4.04 -9.26
N GLN A 85 -11.92 4.12 -9.88
CA GLN A 85 -12.12 3.60 -11.22
C GLN A 85 -11.20 4.30 -12.23
N ASP A 86 -10.51 3.49 -13.04
CA ASP A 86 -9.53 3.95 -14.03
C ASP A 86 -8.37 4.78 -13.45
N GLU A 87 -8.09 4.62 -12.15
CA GLU A 87 -6.97 5.26 -11.46
C GLU A 87 -5.69 4.44 -11.58
N HIS A 88 -4.54 5.12 -11.77
CA HIS A 88 -3.23 4.47 -11.73
C HIS A 88 -2.80 4.27 -10.27
N PRO A 89 -2.14 3.17 -9.88
CA PRO A 89 -1.73 2.93 -8.49
C PRO A 89 -0.91 4.09 -7.86
N GLN A 90 0.01 4.69 -8.62
CA GLN A 90 0.76 5.87 -8.15
C GLN A 90 -0.14 7.10 -7.94
N ASN A 91 -1.20 7.26 -8.73
CA ASN A 91 -2.14 8.37 -8.56
C ASN A 91 -2.97 8.17 -7.29
N THR A 92 -3.37 6.92 -7.00
CA THR A 92 -3.97 6.56 -5.71
C THR A 92 -3.04 6.98 -4.57
N VAL A 93 -1.75 6.64 -4.62
CA VAL A 93 -0.79 7.10 -3.59
C VAL A 93 -0.74 8.62 -3.49
N ILE A 94 -0.66 9.35 -4.61
CA ILE A 94 -0.60 10.82 -4.59
C ILE A 94 -1.84 11.43 -3.93
N ARG A 95 -3.02 10.91 -4.26
CA ARG A 95 -4.30 11.35 -3.70
C ARG A 95 -4.37 11.03 -2.21
N GLU A 96 -4.15 9.78 -1.83
CA GLU A 96 -4.25 9.31 -0.45
C GLU A 96 -3.24 10.00 0.47
N VAL A 97 -2.00 10.27 0.03
CA VAL A 97 -1.01 11.05 0.81
C VAL A 97 -1.55 12.44 1.17
N TYR A 98 -2.26 13.08 0.24
CA TYR A 98 -2.85 14.38 0.50
C TYR A 98 -4.11 14.28 1.35
N GLU A 99 -4.96 13.29 1.10
CA GLU A 99 -6.20 13.04 1.86
C GLU A 99 -5.89 12.72 3.32
N GLU A 100 -5.00 11.76 3.56
CA GLU A 100 -4.67 11.19 4.86
C GLU A 100 -3.69 12.03 5.68
N LEU A 101 -2.69 12.66 5.04
CA LEU A 101 -1.56 13.31 5.74
C LEU A 101 -1.37 14.81 5.44
N LYS A 102 -2.06 15.33 4.41
CA LYS A 102 -1.94 16.73 3.92
C LYS A 102 -0.52 17.12 3.50
N ILE A 103 0.24 16.18 2.93
CA ILE A 103 1.58 16.43 2.37
C ILE A 103 1.63 16.09 0.87
N LYS A 104 2.75 16.40 0.21
CA LYS A 104 2.99 16.02 -1.19
C LYS A 104 3.73 14.68 -1.23
N ALA A 105 3.31 13.78 -2.10
CA ALA A 105 4.03 12.52 -2.33
C ALA A 105 5.39 12.77 -2.99
N GLU A 106 6.46 12.28 -2.37
CA GLU A 106 7.80 12.20 -2.96
C GLU A 106 8.25 10.74 -2.95
N PHE A 107 8.18 10.08 -4.11
CA PHE A 107 8.53 8.66 -4.21
C PHE A 107 10.03 8.46 -4.08
N LEU A 108 10.44 7.58 -3.18
CA LEU A 108 11.84 7.14 -3.07
C LEU A 108 12.26 6.26 -4.25
N GLN A 109 11.28 5.59 -4.87
CA GLN A 109 11.43 4.91 -6.14
C GLN A 109 10.10 4.88 -6.89
N LYS A 110 10.17 4.83 -8.22
CA LYS A 110 8.96 4.86 -9.06
C LYS A 110 8.15 3.56 -8.94
N GLN A 111 8.79 2.40 -8.92
CA GLN A 111 8.09 1.12 -8.90
C GLN A 111 7.64 0.74 -7.48
N PRO A 112 6.58 -0.07 -7.32
CA PRO A 112 6.26 -0.65 -6.03
C PRO A 112 7.31 -1.69 -5.63
N LEU A 113 7.52 -1.84 -4.33
CA LEU A 113 8.49 -2.79 -3.76
C LEU A 113 7.90 -4.16 -3.49
N LEU A 114 6.60 -4.20 -3.20
CA LEU A 114 5.93 -5.41 -2.74
C LEU A 114 4.50 -5.44 -3.29
N LEU A 115 4.06 -6.65 -3.64
CA LEU A 115 2.68 -6.96 -3.98
C LEU A 115 2.18 -7.99 -2.98
N THR A 116 1.04 -7.70 -2.35
CA THR A 116 0.38 -8.62 -1.41
C THR A 116 -1.06 -8.88 -1.83
N SER A 117 -1.63 -9.96 -1.31
CA SER A 117 -3.05 -10.29 -1.46
C SER A 117 -3.53 -10.80 -0.10
N THR A 118 -4.19 -9.94 0.67
CA THR A 118 -4.39 -10.13 2.10
C THR A 118 -5.86 -9.99 2.44
N LYS A 119 -6.37 -10.90 3.27
CA LYS A 119 -7.74 -10.77 3.79
C LYS A 119 -7.73 -9.76 4.94
N THR A 120 -8.53 -8.71 4.82
CA THR A 120 -8.68 -7.68 5.84
C THR A 120 -9.36 -8.23 7.09
N VAL A 121 -9.01 -7.64 8.23
CA VAL A 121 -9.53 -7.98 9.56
C VAL A 121 -9.91 -6.68 10.28
N GLY A 122 -10.73 -6.76 11.32
CA GLY A 122 -11.17 -5.60 12.11
C GLY A 122 -12.70 -5.55 12.23
N LYS A 123 -13.25 -4.35 12.34
CA LYS A 123 -14.68 -4.09 12.64
C LYS A 123 -15.64 -4.42 11.51
N THR A 124 -15.16 -4.54 10.27
CA THR A 124 -15.99 -4.79 9.08
C THR A 124 -15.91 -6.24 8.61
N ALA A 125 -16.90 -6.67 7.82
CA ALA A 125 -16.80 -7.93 7.09
C ALA A 125 -15.51 -7.95 6.23
N GLY A 126 -14.66 -8.95 6.46
CA GLY A 126 -13.35 -9.04 5.82
C GLY A 126 -13.45 -9.25 4.31
N HIS A 127 -12.63 -8.52 3.56
CA HIS A 127 -12.48 -8.59 2.10
C HIS A 127 -11.02 -8.84 1.75
N THR A 128 -10.69 -8.95 0.46
CA THR A 128 -9.32 -9.20 0.00
C THR A 128 -8.75 -7.97 -0.66
N ASP A 129 -7.71 -7.43 -0.06
CA ASP A 129 -6.92 -6.34 -0.60
C ASP A 129 -5.75 -6.91 -1.40
N VAL A 130 -5.71 -6.58 -2.68
CA VAL A 130 -4.51 -6.77 -3.50
C VAL A 130 -3.74 -5.46 -3.48
N CYS A 131 -2.67 -5.41 -2.68
CA CYS A 131 -1.99 -4.17 -2.35
C CYS A 131 -0.67 -4.03 -3.11
N LEU A 132 -0.47 -2.90 -3.78
CA LEU A 132 0.83 -2.44 -4.27
C LEU A 132 1.46 -1.51 -3.23
N TRP A 133 2.67 -1.82 -2.78
CA TRP A 133 3.35 -1.09 -1.72
C TRP A 133 4.45 -0.17 -2.27
N TYR A 134 4.35 1.11 -1.97
CA TYR A 134 5.29 2.15 -2.36
C TYR A 134 6.09 2.67 -1.17
N ALA A 135 7.27 3.21 -1.44
CA ALA A 135 8.09 3.92 -0.46
C ALA A 135 8.10 5.41 -0.78
N LEU A 136 7.72 6.24 0.18
CA LEU A 136 7.77 7.69 0.05
C LEU A 136 8.76 8.29 1.04
N LYS A 137 9.38 9.39 0.64
CA LYS A 137 10.21 10.19 1.51
C LYS A 137 9.32 11.01 2.44
N GLY A 138 9.67 11.04 3.70
CA GLY A 138 9.09 11.91 4.69
C GLY A 138 10.12 12.76 5.40
N ASN A 139 9.64 13.51 6.39
CA ASN A 139 10.46 14.32 7.26
C ASN A 139 9.78 14.39 8.62
N ARG A 140 10.39 13.77 9.65
CA ARG A 140 9.84 13.72 11.02
C ARG A 140 9.72 15.08 11.70
N LYS A 141 10.38 16.11 11.15
CA LYS A 141 10.31 17.49 11.67
C LYS A 141 9.06 18.22 11.19
N LEU A 142 8.35 17.70 10.18
CA LEU A 142 7.12 18.30 9.68
C LEU A 142 5.92 17.82 10.51
N THR A 143 5.01 18.76 10.79
CA THR A 143 3.72 18.44 11.38
C THR A 143 2.80 17.80 10.35
N LEU A 144 2.24 16.64 10.68
CA LEU A 144 1.25 15.96 9.86
C LEU A 144 -0.16 16.38 10.29
N THR A 145 -1.06 16.57 9.34
CA THR A 145 -2.49 16.75 9.62
C THR A 145 -3.22 15.49 9.17
N LEU A 146 -3.69 14.72 10.14
CA LEU A 146 -4.32 13.42 9.89
C LEU A 146 -5.80 13.55 9.58
N ASP A 147 -6.30 12.68 8.72
CA ASP A 147 -7.74 12.41 8.66
C ASP A 147 -8.20 11.71 9.95
N LYS A 148 -8.89 12.48 10.80
CA LYS A 148 -9.40 12.01 12.09
C LYS A 148 -10.59 11.06 11.97
N SER A 149 -11.18 10.93 10.77
CA SER A 149 -12.24 9.95 10.51
C SER A 149 -11.67 8.55 10.27
N GLU A 150 -10.38 8.44 9.94
CA GLU A 150 -9.72 7.16 9.63
C GLU A 150 -8.69 6.75 10.69
N PHE A 151 -7.99 7.72 11.29
CA PHE A 151 -6.87 7.46 12.19
C PHE A 151 -7.04 8.10 13.57
N HIS A 152 -6.66 7.35 14.60
CA HIS A 152 -6.52 7.91 15.95
C HIS A 152 -5.28 8.79 16.08
N LYS A 153 -4.16 8.37 15.47
CA LYS A 153 -2.86 9.05 15.50
C LYS A 153 -1.90 8.47 14.46
N ALA A 154 -0.78 9.13 14.28
CA ALA A 154 0.36 8.64 13.51
C ALA A 154 1.62 8.69 14.36
N CYS A 155 2.49 7.69 14.22
CA CYS A 155 3.74 7.61 14.97
C CYS A 155 4.87 7.15 14.06
N TRP A 156 6.06 7.68 14.33
CA TRP A 156 7.28 7.26 13.67
C TRP A 156 7.96 6.17 14.47
N PHE A 157 8.15 5.01 13.86
CA PHE A 157 8.79 3.86 14.47
C PHE A 157 10.15 3.63 13.82
N HIS A 158 11.15 3.33 14.64
CA HIS A 158 12.41 2.81 14.12
C HIS A 158 12.13 1.46 13.43
N TYR A 159 12.78 1.16 12.32
CA TYR A 159 12.45 -0.03 11.51
C TYR A 159 12.66 -1.36 12.25
N THR A 160 13.50 -1.38 13.28
CA THR A 160 13.70 -2.55 14.17
C THR A 160 12.74 -2.60 15.38
N GLN A 161 11.95 -1.55 15.59
CA GLN A 161 11.06 -1.39 16.76
C GLN A 161 9.62 -1.12 16.32
N ILE A 162 9.17 -1.83 15.29
CA ILE A 162 7.78 -1.77 14.80
C ILE A 162 6.82 -2.46 15.80
N PRO A 163 5.58 -1.94 15.98
CA PRO A 163 4.60 -2.54 16.86
C PRO A 163 4.18 -3.94 16.36
N ALA A 164 3.86 -4.84 17.28
CA ALA A 164 3.48 -6.22 16.92
C ALA A 164 2.13 -6.29 16.16
N ASN A 165 1.18 -5.40 16.48
CA ASN A 165 -0.14 -5.37 15.87
C ASN A 165 -0.15 -4.52 14.58
N THR A 166 0.47 -5.05 13.53
CA THR A 166 0.62 -4.40 12.22
C THR A 166 0.10 -5.27 11.06
N ASP A 167 0.17 -4.74 9.83
CA ASP A 167 0.02 -5.55 8.62
C ASP A 167 1.07 -6.71 8.62
N PRO A 168 0.66 -7.96 8.34
CA PRO A 168 1.55 -9.13 8.38
C PRO A 168 2.70 -9.07 7.37
N HIS A 169 2.63 -8.20 6.36
CA HIS A 169 3.64 -8.03 5.33
C HIS A 169 4.55 -6.83 5.56
N LEU A 170 4.31 -5.99 6.58
CA LEU A 170 5.15 -4.82 6.86
C LEU A 170 6.62 -5.21 7.06
N LYS A 171 6.90 -6.27 7.84
CA LYS A 171 8.27 -6.74 8.07
C LYS A 171 8.99 -7.06 6.76
N ARG A 172 8.31 -7.71 5.81
CA ARG A 172 8.87 -8.03 4.49
C ARG A 172 9.14 -6.76 3.68
N PHE A 173 8.23 -5.80 3.71
CA PHE A 173 8.45 -4.51 3.04
C PHE A 173 9.70 -3.82 3.60
N VAL A 174 9.82 -3.73 4.92
CA VAL A 174 10.97 -3.12 5.62
C VAL A 174 12.28 -3.81 5.24
N GLU A 175 12.34 -5.14 5.31
CA GLU A 175 13.52 -5.92 4.93
C GLU A 175 13.93 -5.63 3.48
N LYS A 176 12.97 -5.60 2.54
CA LYS A 176 13.26 -5.31 1.12
C LYS A 176 13.78 -3.89 0.91
N PHE A 177 13.14 -2.90 1.55
CA PHE A 177 13.52 -1.50 1.39
C PHE A 177 14.92 -1.22 1.95
N TYR A 178 15.21 -1.61 3.20
CA TYR A 178 16.50 -1.31 3.81
C TYR A 178 17.65 -2.15 3.22
N ALA A 179 17.38 -3.36 2.71
CA ALA A 179 18.38 -4.13 1.97
C ALA A 179 18.84 -3.43 0.67
N GLN A 180 18.03 -2.54 0.09
CA GLN A 180 18.43 -1.77 -1.10
C GLN A 180 19.27 -0.54 -0.77
N ILE A 181 19.20 -0.03 0.46
CA ILE A 181 19.90 1.19 0.90
C ILE A 181 21.24 0.87 1.55
N LEU A 182 21.33 -0.30 2.19
CA LEU A 182 22.55 -0.75 2.88
C LEU A 182 23.57 -1.44 1.95
N ASN A 183 23.24 -1.58 0.65
CA ASN A 183 24.10 -2.12 -0.40
C ASN A 183 24.53 -1.00 -1.36
#